data_AF-J7LHY4-F1
#
_entry.id   AF-J7LHY4-F1
#
_cell.length_a   1.000
_cell.length_b   1.000
_cell.length_c   1.000
_cell.angle_alpha   90.00
_cell.angle_beta   90.00
_cell.angle_gamma   90.00
#
_symmetry.space_group_name_H-M   'P 1'
#
loop_
_entity.id
_entity.type
_entity.pdbx_description
1 polymer ?
#
loop_
_entity_poly.entity_id
_entity_poly.type
_entity_poly.pdbx_seq_one_letter_code
_entity_poly.pdbx_strand_id
1 'polypeptide(L)'
;MQTRRDQVQAHSFMVRRLSTAMAAADPNAVEAPLRRTRNGTLIGLILAVLLCVGFLVFGLIFPGGATSWRNEGTLVVVKDGAGRYVFSDGVLWPVTNQASALLLASNPTPVRVDADSLEGTPVGSPLGIPGAPDGLPATDAEGSMVWQVCATTVDTGEGVETLTSLTLGRSPFGSPVGEDDGVLVRGPGGGIHLLWQGARLAVDEENGALESLGYGTVVPHPVAAAVLDGVPAGPGLTALDVEGRGEDGPRVGGVDTRIGQVFTVPANESGSEQFYVLTGDGLTPTDPTHARLLLGHPLTAEEAYGGGEAEPIELTVNELRPHLSGEDAITGDGLPATPPPLTDPQGAALCVIDQGDGALALALTSPADIGGRAARPTVGSTAACTAPDLIDIPSGEGGLVRATPAGGSALRGSYFLITDTGSKYPVPDADAAGMLGYTPGEAPAVSTALLDLLPTGPDLTPQDAAEPAGALAEPGEPRCLSQ
;
A
#
# COMPACT_ATOMS: atom_id res chain seq x y z
N MET A 1 -42.71 10.04 95.42
CA MET A 1 -41.44 10.63 94.94
C MET A 1 -41.36 10.38 93.45
N GLN A 2 -41.50 11.41 92.62
CA GLN A 2 -41.25 11.30 91.17
C GLN A 2 -39.75 11.05 90.97
N THR A 3 -39.41 9.98 90.26
CA THR A 3 -38.01 9.62 90.03
C THR A 3 -37.46 10.34 88.80
N ARG A 4 -36.14 10.54 88.70
CA ARG A 4 -35.53 11.12 87.48
C ARG A 4 -35.86 10.30 86.22
N ARG A 5 -36.12 9.00 86.37
CA ARG A 5 -36.60 8.14 85.28
C ARG A 5 -37.96 8.58 84.76
N ASP A 6 -38.90 8.93 85.64
CA ASP A 6 -40.23 9.39 85.24
C ASP A 6 -40.16 10.73 84.49
N GLN A 7 -39.27 11.63 84.92
CA GLN A 7 -39.03 12.90 84.21
C GLN A 7 -38.44 12.68 82.81
N VAL A 8 -37.47 11.77 82.67
CA VAL A 8 -36.89 11.43 81.35
C VAL A 8 -37.93 10.76 80.46
N GLN A 9 -38.75 9.86 81.00
CA GLN A 9 -39.80 9.22 80.22
C GLN A 9 -40.89 10.20 79.80
N ALA A 10 -41.36 11.08 80.70
CA ALA A 10 -42.33 12.12 80.37
C ALA A 10 -41.80 13.11 79.32
N HIS A 11 -40.55 13.54 79.46
CA HIS A 11 -39.89 14.39 78.47
C HIS A 11 -39.75 13.68 77.12
N SER A 12 -39.28 12.43 77.10
CA SER A 12 -39.15 11.64 75.86
C SER A 12 -40.50 11.40 75.17
N PHE A 13 -41.57 11.24 75.95
CA PHE A 13 -42.93 11.10 75.45
C PHE A 13 -43.44 12.38 74.78
N MET A 14 -43.22 13.55 75.42
CA MET A 14 -43.58 14.85 74.84
C MET A 14 -42.78 15.15 73.57
N VAL A 15 -41.46 14.92 73.58
CA VAL A 15 -40.59 15.08 72.40
C VAL A 15 -41.04 14.17 71.26
N ARG A 16 -41.43 12.92 71.57
CA ARG A 16 -41.92 11.98 70.57
C ARG A 16 -43.24 12.46 69.95
N ARG A 17 -44.21 12.93 70.75
CA ARG A 17 -45.47 13.51 70.21
C ARG A 17 -45.26 14.76 69.35
N LEU A 18 -44.33 15.63 69.74
CA LEU A 18 -43.96 16.80 68.92
C LEU A 18 -43.36 16.36 67.58
N SER A 19 -42.44 15.41 67.60
CA SER A 19 -41.82 14.88 66.37
C SER A 19 -42.82 14.17 65.46
N THR A 20 -43.79 13.43 66.02
CA THR A 20 -44.82 12.77 65.22
C THR A 20 -45.86 13.74 64.67
N ALA A 21 -46.24 14.76 65.44
CA ALA A 21 -47.12 15.83 64.98
C ALA A 21 -46.51 16.62 63.81
N MET A 22 -45.20 16.90 63.85
CA MET A 22 -44.52 17.59 62.74
C MET A 22 -44.34 16.69 61.51
N ALA A 23 -44.03 15.41 61.69
CA ALA A 23 -43.73 14.50 60.57
C ALA A 23 -44.98 13.87 59.92
N ALA A 24 -46.07 13.69 60.66
CA ALA A 24 -47.26 12.98 60.19
C ALA A 24 -48.58 13.72 60.43
N ALA A 25 -48.53 14.97 60.91
CA ALA A 25 -49.70 15.82 61.23
C ALA A 25 -50.69 15.24 62.26
N ASP A 26 -50.35 14.11 62.90
CA ASP A 26 -51.18 13.45 63.93
C ASP A 26 -50.37 13.21 65.23
N PRO A 27 -50.70 13.90 66.33
CA PRO A 27 -50.03 13.74 67.63
C PRO A 27 -50.44 12.46 68.40
N ASN A 28 -51.40 11.69 67.90
CA ASN A 28 -51.92 10.46 68.52
C ASN A 28 -51.66 9.19 67.69
N ALA A 29 -50.88 9.28 66.61
CA ALA A 29 -50.54 8.12 65.79
C ALA A 29 -49.90 7.00 66.64
N VAL A 30 -50.56 5.83 66.68
CA VAL A 30 -50.15 4.65 67.47
C VAL A 30 -48.84 4.06 66.94
N GLU A 31 -48.57 4.24 65.64
CA GLU A 31 -47.36 3.80 64.97
C GLU A 31 -46.42 4.98 64.74
N ALA A 32 -45.14 4.82 65.06
CA ALA A 32 -44.15 5.87 64.83
C ALA A 32 -44.04 6.15 63.31
N PRO A 33 -44.12 7.42 62.89
CA PRO A 33 -43.99 7.77 61.49
C PRO A 33 -42.64 7.32 60.97
N LEU A 34 -42.63 6.75 59.75
CA LEU A 34 -41.43 6.22 59.08
C LEU A 34 -40.80 4.99 59.76
N ARG A 35 -41.47 4.26 60.66
CA ARG A 35 -40.91 3.03 61.27
C ARG A 35 -40.47 2.00 60.22
N ARG A 36 -41.26 1.83 59.15
CA ARG A 36 -40.93 0.96 58.00
C ARG A 36 -39.72 1.48 57.22
N THR A 37 -39.67 2.79 56.96
CA THR A 37 -38.55 3.44 56.26
C THR A 37 -37.26 3.33 57.08
N ARG A 38 -37.29 3.72 58.36
CA ARG A 38 -36.12 3.67 59.26
C ARG A 38 -35.57 2.26 59.42
N ASN A 39 -36.44 1.28 59.65
CA ASN A 39 -36.00 -0.11 59.76
C ASN A 39 -35.50 -0.63 58.41
N GLY A 40 -36.13 -0.25 57.29
CA GLY A 40 -35.67 -0.55 55.94
C GLY A 40 -34.28 0.02 55.64
N THR A 41 -34.02 1.28 56.00
CA THR A 41 -32.71 1.92 55.83
C THR A 41 -31.65 1.26 56.70
N LEU A 42 -31.98 0.89 57.94
CA LEU A 42 -31.02 0.27 58.85
C LEU A 42 -30.67 -1.16 58.43
N ILE A 43 -31.65 -1.95 58.00
CA ILE A 43 -31.42 -3.28 57.41
C ILE A 43 -30.65 -3.16 56.10
N GLY A 44 -31.01 -2.21 55.23
CA GLY A 44 -30.29 -1.94 53.99
C GLY A 44 -28.84 -1.55 54.22
N LEU A 45 -28.56 -0.72 55.24
CA LEU A 45 -27.20 -0.36 55.64
C LEU A 45 -26.40 -1.58 56.11
N ILE A 46 -27.00 -2.42 56.96
CA ILE A 46 -26.33 -3.66 57.43
C ILE A 46 -26.04 -4.58 56.25
N LEU A 47 -26.99 -4.75 55.34
CA LEU A 47 -26.79 -5.57 54.14
C LEU A 47 -25.67 -5.02 53.26
N ALA A 48 -25.64 -3.70 53.04
CA ALA A 48 -24.59 -3.03 52.27
C ALA A 48 -23.21 -3.22 52.91
N VAL A 49 -23.10 -3.06 54.23
CA VAL A 49 -21.85 -3.31 54.96
C VAL A 49 -21.42 -4.77 54.83
N LEU A 50 -22.33 -5.73 55.00
CA LEU A 50 -22.02 -7.14 54.84
C LEU A 50 -21.55 -7.47 53.42
N LEU A 51 -22.14 -6.84 52.41
CA LEU A 51 -21.78 -7.00 51.01
C LEU A 51 -20.38 -6.42 50.73
N CYS A 52 -20.08 -5.23 51.25
CA CYS A 52 -18.74 -4.64 51.17
C CYS A 52 -17.69 -5.50 51.87
N VAL A 53 -17.99 -6.03 53.06
CA VAL A 53 -17.09 -6.95 53.78
C VAL A 53 -16.90 -8.25 53.00
N GLY A 54 -17.98 -8.79 52.42
CA GLY A 54 -17.92 -9.97 51.56
C GLY A 54 -16.98 -9.76 50.36
N PHE A 55 -17.12 -8.64 49.66
CA PHE A 55 -16.21 -8.28 48.55
C PHE A 55 -14.76 -8.05 49.01
N LEU A 56 -14.56 -7.45 50.18
CA LEU A 56 -13.21 -7.23 50.74
C LEU A 56 -12.52 -8.57 51.08
N VAL A 57 -13.24 -9.48 51.73
CA VAL A 57 -12.71 -10.82 52.06
C VAL A 57 -12.47 -11.63 50.78
N PHE A 58 -13.38 -11.57 49.81
CA PHE A 58 -13.21 -12.23 48.52
C PHE A 58 -11.97 -11.74 47.77
N GLY A 59 -11.76 -10.42 47.72
CA GLY A 59 -10.56 -9.83 47.09
C GLY A 59 -9.25 -10.16 47.81
N LEU A 60 -9.29 -10.44 49.11
CA LEU A 60 -8.09 -10.79 49.89
C LEU A 60 -7.74 -12.30 49.79
N ILE A 61 -8.74 -13.17 49.62
CA ILE A 61 -8.54 -14.61 49.44
C ILE A 61 -8.15 -14.95 47.99
N PHE A 62 -8.68 -14.21 47.02
CA PHE A 62 -8.30 -14.31 45.61
C PHE A 62 -7.54 -13.05 45.21
N PRO A 63 -6.26 -12.88 45.66
CA PRO A 63 -5.46 -11.77 45.21
C PRO A 63 -5.39 -11.83 43.68
N GLY A 64 -5.84 -10.77 43.03
CA GLY A 64 -5.95 -10.67 41.57
C GLY A 64 -4.62 -10.65 40.82
N GLY A 65 -3.56 -11.27 41.36
CA GLY A 65 -2.33 -11.54 40.62
C GLY A 65 -2.67 -12.58 39.56
N ALA A 66 -2.92 -12.11 38.34
CA ALA A 66 -3.29 -12.95 37.21
C ALA A 66 -2.21 -14.00 36.93
N THR A 67 -2.27 -15.18 37.53
CA THR A 67 -1.27 -16.25 37.31
C THR A 67 -1.24 -16.76 35.87
N SER A 68 -2.17 -16.30 35.02
CA SER A 68 -2.20 -16.54 33.59
C SER A 68 -0.93 -16.11 32.85
N TRP A 69 -0.12 -15.20 33.41
CA TRP A 69 1.18 -14.83 32.82
C TRP A 69 2.27 -15.90 32.98
N ARG A 70 2.09 -16.86 33.91
CA ARG A 70 3.06 -17.95 34.18
C ARG A 70 2.90 -19.17 33.26
N ASN A 71 2.16 -19.04 32.16
CA ASN A 71 2.08 -20.10 31.16
C ASN A 71 3.27 -19.97 30.20
N GLU A 72 3.80 -21.10 29.75
CA GLU A 72 4.90 -21.13 28.77
C GLU A 72 4.58 -20.31 27.52
N GLY A 73 5.54 -19.51 27.07
CA GLY A 73 5.43 -18.67 25.88
C GLY A 73 4.47 -17.48 26.03
N THR A 74 4.12 -17.07 27.24
CA THR A 74 3.22 -15.92 27.45
C THR A 74 3.95 -14.60 27.28
N LEU A 75 3.41 -13.71 26.45
CA LEU A 75 3.84 -12.32 26.36
C LEU A 75 3.32 -11.53 27.56
N VAL A 76 4.23 -10.98 28.36
CA VAL A 76 3.95 -10.21 29.58
C VAL A 76 4.37 -8.76 29.37
N VAL A 77 3.44 -7.84 29.61
CA VAL A 77 3.68 -6.39 29.52
C VAL A 77 3.38 -5.75 30.86
N VAL A 78 4.32 -4.98 31.39
CA VAL A 78 4.12 -4.29 32.66
C VAL A 78 3.32 -3.01 32.45
N LYS A 79 2.25 -2.82 33.22
CA LYS A 79 1.29 -1.72 33.06
C LYS A 79 1.93 -0.33 33.20
N ASP A 80 2.93 -0.18 34.06
CA ASP A 80 3.63 1.10 34.29
C ASP A 80 4.68 1.43 33.21
N GLY A 81 4.67 0.72 32.09
CA GLY A 81 5.61 0.88 30.98
C GLY A 81 6.97 0.20 31.20
N ALA A 82 7.12 -0.57 32.28
CA ALA A 82 8.36 -1.22 32.67
C ALA A 82 8.61 -2.53 31.90
N GLY A 83 8.92 -2.40 30.60
CA GLY A 83 9.45 -3.50 29.79
C GLY A 83 8.43 -4.57 29.38
N ARG A 84 8.88 -5.41 28.46
CA ARG A 84 8.15 -6.54 27.88
C ARG A 84 8.98 -7.81 28.08
N TYR A 85 8.30 -8.89 28.42
CA TYR A 85 8.94 -10.17 28.71
C TYR A 85 8.19 -11.31 28.03
N VAL A 86 8.92 -12.36 27.67
CA VAL A 86 8.32 -13.67 27.37
C VAL A 86 8.66 -14.60 28.52
N PHE A 87 7.63 -15.23 29.10
CA PHE A 87 7.82 -16.19 30.18
C PHE A 87 8.09 -17.57 29.59
N SER A 88 9.23 -18.17 29.91
CA SER A 88 9.53 -19.56 29.55
C SER A 88 10.49 -20.21 30.53
N ASP A 89 10.28 -21.51 30.80
CA ASP A 89 11.10 -22.32 31.71
C ASP A 89 11.22 -21.72 33.13
N GLY A 90 10.18 -21.03 33.60
CA GLY A 90 10.18 -20.37 34.90
C GLY A 90 10.96 -19.06 34.97
N VAL A 91 11.45 -18.55 33.83
CA VAL A 91 12.26 -17.32 33.72
C VAL A 91 11.52 -16.27 32.89
N LEU A 92 11.67 -15.01 33.28
CA LEU A 92 11.22 -13.87 32.48
C LEU A 92 12.36 -13.42 31.56
N TRP A 93 12.18 -13.57 30.25
CA TRP A 93 13.14 -13.14 29.24
C TRP A 93 12.76 -11.75 28.73
N PRO A 94 13.53 -10.68 29.02
CA PRO A 94 13.28 -9.36 28.46
C PRO A 94 13.39 -9.39 26.94
N VAL A 95 12.50 -8.72 26.21
CA VAL A 95 12.54 -8.70 24.74
C VAL A 95 12.73 -7.29 24.19
N THR A 96 13.62 -7.13 23.21
CA THR A 96 14.06 -5.80 22.71
C THR A 96 13.02 -5.05 21.89
N ASN A 97 12.14 -5.76 21.17
CA ASN A 97 11.13 -5.17 20.29
C ASN A 97 9.86 -6.02 20.23
N GLN A 98 8.75 -5.40 19.81
CA GLN A 98 7.46 -6.06 19.67
C GLN A 98 7.48 -7.21 18.67
N ALA A 99 8.17 -7.07 17.53
CA ALA A 99 8.28 -8.15 16.53
C ALA A 99 8.88 -9.43 17.13
N SER A 100 10.03 -9.31 17.81
CA SER A 100 10.69 -10.43 18.50
C SER A 100 9.80 -11.01 19.59
N ALA A 101 9.04 -10.16 20.30
CA ALA A 101 8.15 -10.62 21.36
C ALA A 101 7.02 -11.50 20.80
N LEU A 102 6.45 -11.15 19.65
CA LEU A 102 5.45 -11.96 18.96
C LEU A 102 6.03 -13.25 18.35
N LEU A 103 7.24 -13.18 17.78
CA LEU A 103 7.93 -14.35 17.23
C LEU A 103 8.37 -15.37 18.29
N LEU A 104 8.44 -14.98 19.57
CA LEU A 104 8.72 -15.88 20.69
C LEU A 104 7.47 -16.32 21.44
N ALA A 105 6.40 -15.53 21.37
CA ALA A 105 5.19 -15.81 22.11
C ALA A 105 4.39 -16.95 21.48
N SER A 106 3.84 -17.83 22.32
CA SER A 106 2.87 -18.85 21.89
C SER A 106 1.48 -18.25 21.64
N ASN A 107 1.20 -17.07 22.19
CA ASN A 107 -0.02 -16.31 21.97
C ASN A 107 0.32 -14.82 21.79
N PRO A 108 -0.13 -14.16 20.71
CA PRO A 108 0.16 -12.75 20.45
C PRO A 108 -0.52 -11.79 21.45
N THR A 109 -1.51 -12.25 22.21
CA THR A 109 -2.25 -11.41 23.17
C THR A 109 -1.43 -11.18 24.44
N PRO A 110 -1.03 -9.94 24.76
CA PRO A 110 -0.22 -9.66 25.95
C PRO A 110 -1.05 -9.74 27.23
N VAL A 111 -0.49 -10.37 28.26
CA VAL A 111 -1.02 -10.33 29.63
C VAL A 111 -0.41 -9.12 30.34
N ARG A 112 -1.27 -8.14 30.68
CA ARG A 112 -0.85 -6.93 31.39
C ARG A 112 -0.83 -7.14 32.90
N VAL A 113 0.33 -6.93 33.51
CA VAL A 113 0.54 -7.17 34.96
C VAL A 113 1.18 -5.95 35.62
N ASP A 114 0.96 -5.82 36.92
CA ASP A 114 1.66 -4.83 37.75
C ASP A 114 3.08 -5.34 38.05
N ALA A 115 4.06 -4.44 38.20
CA ALA A 115 5.46 -4.82 38.42
C ALA A 115 5.62 -5.74 39.65
N ASP A 116 4.90 -5.43 40.73
CA ASP A 116 4.87 -6.20 41.99
C ASP A 116 4.44 -7.67 41.77
N SER A 117 3.67 -7.97 40.72
CA SER A 117 3.23 -9.33 40.42
C SER A 117 4.35 -10.23 39.89
N LEU A 118 5.46 -9.64 39.42
CA LEU A 118 6.62 -10.35 38.87
C LEU A 118 7.70 -10.62 39.92
N GLU A 119 7.57 -10.04 41.13
CA GLU A 119 8.55 -10.19 42.21
C GLU A 119 8.84 -11.67 42.53
N GLY A 120 10.12 -11.98 42.76
CA GLY A 120 10.58 -13.33 43.07
C GLY A 120 10.76 -14.26 41.86
N THR A 121 10.45 -13.79 40.64
CA THR A 121 10.68 -14.56 39.41
C THR A 121 12.06 -14.25 38.82
N PRO A 122 12.87 -15.27 38.46
CA PRO A 122 14.15 -15.04 37.81
C PRO A 122 14.00 -14.27 36.49
N VAL A 123 14.91 -13.33 36.22
CA VAL A 123 14.98 -12.58 34.96
C VAL A 123 16.23 -13.00 34.20
N GLY A 124 16.04 -13.40 32.94
CA GLY A 124 17.10 -13.83 32.03
C GLY A 124 17.81 -12.68 31.32
N SER A 125 18.71 -13.02 30.41
CA SER A 125 19.34 -12.03 29.52
C SER A 125 18.33 -11.53 28.46
N PRO A 126 18.45 -10.29 27.98
CA PRO A 126 17.56 -9.79 26.93
C PRO A 126 17.71 -10.62 25.64
N LEU A 127 16.58 -10.94 25.01
CA LEU A 127 16.48 -11.63 23.72
C LEU A 127 15.91 -10.68 22.66
N GLY A 128 16.15 -11.01 21.39
CA GLY A 128 15.47 -10.39 20.26
C GLY A 128 16.41 -9.88 19.17
N ILE A 129 15.78 -9.53 18.05
CA ILE A 129 16.44 -9.13 16.80
C ILE A 129 16.82 -7.64 16.86
N PRO A 130 18.11 -7.27 16.88
CA PRO A 130 18.52 -5.87 16.85
C PRO A 130 18.05 -5.18 15.57
N GLY A 131 17.38 -4.03 15.69
CA GLY A 131 16.86 -3.27 14.54
C GLY A 131 15.48 -3.72 14.03
N ALA A 132 14.89 -4.79 14.58
CA ALA A 132 13.52 -5.18 14.25
C ALA A 132 12.48 -4.18 14.81
N PRO A 133 11.30 -4.07 14.19
CA PRO A 133 10.36 -2.99 14.47
C PRO A 133 9.65 -3.18 15.81
N ASP A 134 9.45 -2.06 16.51
CA ASP A 134 8.66 -2.01 17.75
C ASP A 134 7.20 -1.58 17.50
N GLY A 135 6.98 -0.74 16.49
CA GLY A 135 5.66 -0.42 15.97
C GLY A 135 5.32 -1.36 14.82
N LEU A 136 4.32 -2.21 15.02
CA LEU A 136 3.77 -3.07 13.97
C LEU A 136 2.49 -2.43 13.41
N PRO A 137 2.32 -2.37 12.08
CA PRO A 137 1.08 -1.94 11.46
C PRO A 137 -0.11 -2.79 11.92
N ALA A 138 -1.28 -2.17 11.96
CA ALA A 138 -2.52 -2.87 12.30
C ALA A 138 -2.79 -4.04 11.35
N THR A 139 -3.17 -5.20 11.90
CA THR A 139 -3.43 -6.43 11.14
C THR A 139 -4.83 -6.46 10.52
N ASP A 140 -5.75 -5.64 11.03
CA ASP A 140 -7.15 -5.50 10.62
C ASP A 140 -7.40 -4.26 9.76
N ALA A 141 -6.36 -3.80 9.08
CA ALA A 141 -6.40 -2.70 8.15
C ALA A 141 -7.44 -2.91 7.02
N GLU A 142 -8.58 -2.19 7.08
CA GLU A 142 -9.56 -2.15 5.97
C GLU A 142 -9.05 -1.37 4.73
N GLY A 143 -8.92 -2.04 3.58
CA GLY A 143 -8.51 -1.44 2.31
C GLY A 143 -7.12 -1.88 1.84
N SER A 144 -6.90 -1.91 0.53
CA SER A 144 -5.61 -2.27 -0.05
C SER A 144 -4.56 -1.20 0.22
N MET A 145 -3.32 -1.65 0.36
CA MET A 145 -2.15 -0.78 0.44
C MET A 145 -1.93 -0.14 -0.94
N VAL A 146 -1.95 1.19 -0.98
CA VAL A 146 -1.72 1.98 -2.19
C VAL A 146 -0.29 2.49 -2.17
N TRP A 147 0.47 2.12 -3.19
CA TRP A 147 1.80 2.66 -3.44
C TRP A 147 1.67 3.80 -4.44
N GLN A 148 2.22 4.96 -4.10
CA GLN A 148 2.24 6.10 -4.99
C GLN A 148 3.66 6.65 -5.08
N VAL A 149 4.26 6.56 -6.26
CA VAL A 149 5.61 7.06 -6.54
C VAL A 149 5.49 8.29 -7.41
N CYS A 150 5.91 9.45 -6.91
CA CYS A 150 5.83 10.71 -7.65
C CYS A 150 7.23 11.21 -8.03
N ALA A 151 7.36 11.77 -9.24
CA ALA A 151 8.50 12.59 -9.64
C ALA A 151 8.06 14.04 -9.82
N THR A 152 8.90 14.94 -9.35
CA THR A 152 8.78 16.37 -9.62
C THR A 152 10.14 16.96 -9.94
N THR A 153 10.18 18.07 -10.65
CA THR A 153 11.40 18.82 -10.91
C THR A 153 11.49 20.04 -10.01
N VAL A 154 12.65 20.26 -9.41
CA VAL A 154 12.94 21.42 -8.56
C VAL A 154 14.06 22.22 -9.21
N ASP A 155 13.84 23.53 -9.39
CA ASP A 155 14.89 24.45 -9.80
C ASP A 155 15.74 24.83 -8.57
N THR A 156 17.00 24.41 -8.58
CA THR A 156 17.95 24.66 -7.48
C THR A 156 18.70 25.98 -7.65
N GLY A 157 18.50 26.70 -8.76
CA GLY A 157 19.28 27.86 -9.15
C GLY A 157 20.63 27.52 -9.80
N GLU A 158 21.14 26.30 -9.62
CA GLU A 158 22.30 25.75 -10.34
C GLU A 158 21.89 24.83 -11.50
N GLY A 159 20.63 24.39 -11.50
CA GLY A 159 20.01 23.55 -12.53
C GLY A 159 18.66 23.00 -12.08
N VAL A 160 17.99 22.29 -12.98
CA VAL A 160 16.76 21.56 -12.66
C VAL A 160 17.14 20.16 -12.20
N GLU A 161 16.83 19.83 -10.95
CA GLU A 161 16.99 18.49 -10.39
C GLU A 161 15.62 17.78 -10.34
N THR A 162 15.62 16.45 -10.38
CA THR A 162 14.40 15.68 -10.20
C THR A 162 14.38 15.07 -8.81
N LEU A 163 13.28 15.32 -8.09
CA LEU A 163 13.00 14.75 -6.78
C LEU A 163 11.96 13.63 -6.93
N THR A 164 12.15 12.57 -6.16
CA THR A 164 11.27 11.41 -6.12
C THR A 164 10.71 11.21 -4.71
N SER A 165 9.43 10.86 -4.62
CA SER A 165 8.78 10.54 -3.36
C SER A 165 8.03 9.21 -3.46
N LEU A 166 8.16 8.38 -2.43
CA LEU A 166 7.32 7.22 -2.22
C LEU A 166 6.31 7.53 -1.10
N THR A 167 5.04 7.43 -1.41
CA THR A 167 3.95 7.45 -0.43
C THR A 167 3.32 6.06 -0.35
N LEU A 168 3.20 5.55 0.88
CA LEU A 168 2.42 4.35 1.16
C LEU A 168 1.19 4.75 1.95
N GLY A 169 0.01 4.47 1.40
CA GLY A 169 -1.26 4.96 1.91
C GLY A 169 -2.41 3.97 1.76
N ARG A 170 -3.62 4.45 2.06
CA ARG A 170 -4.90 3.76 1.83
C ARG A 170 -5.65 4.28 0.60
N SER A 171 -5.36 5.51 0.23
CA SER A 171 -6.03 6.22 -0.85
C SER A 171 -4.99 6.95 -1.69
N PRO A 172 -5.06 6.87 -3.02
CA PRO A 172 -4.24 7.72 -3.85
C PRO A 172 -4.66 9.19 -3.71
N PHE A 173 -3.75 10.08 -4.04
CA PHE A 173 -4.01 11.53 -4.10
C PHE A 173 -3.55 12.11 -5.44
N GLY A 174 -4.04 13.31 -5.73
CA GLY A 174 -3.86 13.95 -7.03
C GLY A 174 -5.04 13.73 -7.96
N SER A 175 -4.97 14.34 -9.14
CA SER A 175 -5.97 14.20 -10.20
C SER A 175 -5.57 13.02 -11.10
N PRO A 176 -6.44 12.02 -11.29
CA PRO A 176 -6.13 10.90 -12.17
C PRO A 176 -5.98 11.37 -13.62
N VAL A 177 -5.03 10.78 -14.33
CA VAL A 177 -4.96 10.86 -15.80
C VAL A 177 -6.03 9.92 -16.36
N GLY A 178 -6.74 10.32 -17.42
CA GLY A 178 -7.74 9.47 -18.05
C GLY A 178 -7.16 8.12 -18.50
N GLU A 179 -7.92 7.03 -18.41
CA GLU A 179 -7.46 5.69 -18.79
C GLU A 179 -7.09 5.57 -20.28
N ASP A 180 -7.68 6.43 -21.11
CA ASP A 180 -7.41 6.53 -22.54
C ASP A 180 -6.37 7.62 -22.88
N ASP A 181 -5.91 8.39 -21.89
CA ASP A 181 -4.97 9.49 -22.07
C ASP A 181 -3.54 9.03 -21.78
N GLY A 182 -2.57 9.58 -22.52
CA GLY A 182 -1.15 9.31 -22.33
C GLY A 182 -0.41 10.51 -21.74
N VAL A 183 0.74 10.25 -21.09
CA VAL A 183 1.69 11.31 -20.72
C VAL A 183 3.02 11.05 -21.43
N LEU A 184 3.45 12.03 -22.23
CA LEU A 184 4.73 11.97 -22.92
C LEU A 184 5.84 12.42 -21.97
N VAL A 185 6.82 11.57 -21.71
CA VAL A 185 7.88 11.80 -20.73
C VAL A 185 9.26 11.61 -21.33
N ARG A 186 10.27 12.27 -20.74
CA ARG A 186 11.68 12.12 -21.09
C ARG A 186 12.48 11.70 -19.86
N GLY A 187 13.16 10.56 -19.98
CA GLY A 187 14.07 10.08 -18.93
C GLY A 187 15.42 10.81 -18.91
N PRO A 188 16.25 10.58 -17.89
CA PRO A 188 17.57 11.22 -17.77
C PRO A 188 18.55 10.81 -18.88
N GLY A 189 18.34 9.66 -19.52
CA GLY A 189 19.11 9.22 -20.69
C GLY A 189 18.72 9.91 -22.01
N GLY A 190 17.74 10.82 -21.98
CA GLY A 190 17.27 11.57 -23.15
C GLY A 190 16.11 10.92 -23.90
N GLY A 191 15.95 9.59 -23.78
CA GLY A 191 14.92 8.82 -24.46
C GLY A 191 13.49 9.21 -24.07
N ILE A 192 12.63 9.33 -25.07
CA ILE A 192 11.21 9.66 -24.92
C ILE A 192 10.38 8.39 -24.78
N HIS A 193 9.43 8.44 -23.84
CA HIS A 193 8.48 7.36 -23.59
C HIS A 193 7.06 7.91 -23.52
N LEU A 194 6.09 7.12 -23.95
CA LEU A 194 4.68 7.35 -23.67
C LEU A 194 4.28 6.50 -22.47
N LEU A 195 3.80 7.12 -21.39
CA LEU A 195 3.16 6.41 -20.30
C LEU A 195 1.67 6.30 -20.61
N TRP A 196 1.18 5.07 -20.73
CA TRP A 196 -0.20 4.78 -21.11
C TRP A 196 -0.64 3.43 -20.53
N GLN A 197 -1.82 3.38 -19.92
CA GLN A 197 -2.42 2.18 -19.31
C GLN A 197 -1.43 1.35 -18.45
N GLY A 198 -0.62 2.04 -17.64
CA GLY A 198 0.32 1.39 -16.73
C GLY A 198 1.56 0.78 -17.38
N ALA A 199 1.83 1.08 -18.65
CA ALA A 199 3.05 0.70 -19.35
C ALA A 199 3.84 1.93 -19.82
N ARG A 200 5.16 1.78 -19.94
CA ARG A 200 6.03 2.74 -20.64
C ARG A 200 6.35 2.21 -22.03
N LEU A 201 5.92 2.94 -23.06
CA LEU A 201 6.15 2.60 -24.46
C LEU A 201 7.30 3.47 -24.98
N ALA A 202 8.43 2.86 -25.34
CA ALA A 202 9.57 3.60 -25.88
C ALA A 202 9.23 4.17 -27.26
N VAL A 203 9.47 5.46 -27.48
CA VAL A 203 9.19 6.13 -28.76
C VAL A 203 10.40 6.03 -29.68
N ASP A 204 10.17 5.65 -30.94
CA ASP A 204 11.21 5.65 -31.96
C ASP A 204 11.48 7.07 -32.50
N GLU A 205 12.36 7.79 -31.80
CA GLU A 205 12.74 9.17 -32.12
C GLU A 205 13.50 9.28 -33.45
N GLU A 206 14.19 8.21 -33.88
CA GLU A 206 15.04 8.24 -35.07
C GLU A 206 14.23 8.08 -36.36
N ASN A 207 13.08 7.40 -36.29
CA ASN A 207 12.25 7.07 -37.45
C ASN A 207 10.89 7.79 -37.49
N GLY A 208 10.78 8.96 -36.86
CA GLY A 208 9.63 9.86 -37.03
C GLY A 208 8.35 9.44 -36.29
N ALA A 209 8.46 8.60 -35.24
CA ALA A 209 7.29 8.13 -34.51
C ALA A 209 6.52 9.29 -33.86
N LEU A 210 7.19 10.29 -33.29
CA LEU A 210 6.53 11.43 -32.67
C LEU A 210 5.66 12.21 -33.65
N GLU A 211 6.21 12.55 -34.82
CA GLU A 211 5.52 13.33 -35.84
C GLU A 211 4.34 12.53 -36.39
N SER A 212 4.54 11.25 -36.68
CA SER A 212 3.51 10.38 -37.23
C SER A 212 2.31 10.17 -36.31
N LEU A 213 2.56 10.11 -34.99
CA LEU A 213 1.52 9.97 -33.96
C LEU A 213 0.86 11.31 -33.59
N GLY A 214 1.35 12.43 -34.13
CA GLY A 214 0.82 13.77 -33.84
C GLY A 214 1.38 14.41 -32.57
N TYR A 215 2.51 13.91 -32.06
CA TYR A 215 3.15 14.36 -30.82
C TYR A 215 4.37 15.29 -31.04
N GLY A 216 4.78 15.53 -32.29
CA GLY A 216 6.01 16.27 -32.61
C GLY A 216 6.08 17.73 -32.10
N THR A 217 4.97 18.34 -31.69
CA THR A 217 4.94 19.69 -31.10
C THR A 217 4.88 19.69 -29.57
N VAL A 218 4.75 18.51 -28.95
CA VAL A 218 4.60 18.35 -27.51
C VAL A 218 5.98 18.25 -26.88
N VAL A 219 6.22 19.05 -25.85
CA VAL A 219 7.46 18.98 -25.08
C VAL A 219 7.31 17.85 -24.04
N PRO A 220 8.11 16.78 -24.10
CA PRO A 220 8.01 15.69 -23.13
C PRO A 220 8.32 16.17 -21.71
N HIS A 221 7.56 15.69 -20.73
CA HIS A 221 7.76 16.02 -19.33
C HIS A 221 9.02 15.30 -18.77
N PRO A 222 10.00 16.02 -18.19
CA PRO A 222 11.18 15.39 -17.63
C PRO A 222 10.83 14.57 -16.38
N VAL A 223 11.34 13.34 -16.30
CA VAL A 223 11.11 12.43 -15.16
C VAL A 223 12.41 11.75 -14.71
N ALA A 224 12.45 11.34 -13.45
CA ALA A 224 13.57 10.60 -12.87
C ALA A 224 13.56 9.14 -13.37
N ALA A 225 14.75 8.52 -13.39
CA ALA A 225 14.89 7.10 -13.71
C ALA A 225 14.00 6.22 -12.82
N ALA A 226 13.97 6.48 -11.51
CA ALA A 226 13.19 5.67 -10.56
C ALA A 226 11.68 5.61 -10.87
N VAL A 227 11.10 6.68 -11.44
CA VAL A 227 9.68 6.67 -11.84
C VAL A 227 9.48 5.89 -13.12
N LEU A 228 10.37 6.03 -14.10
CA LEU A 228 10.32 5.23 -15.32
C LEU A 228 10.54 3.73 -15.04
N ASP A 229 11.49 3.40 -14.18
CA ASP A 229 11.80 2.02 -13.80
C ASP A 229 10.68 1.37 -12.97
N GLY A 230 9.87 2.19 -12.28
CA GLY A 230 8.66 1.77 -11.60
C GLY A 230 7.50 1.41 -12.53
N VAL A 231 7.54 1.80 -13.80
CA VAL A 231 6.53 1.47 -14.81
C VAL A 231 7.03 0.32 -15.70
N PRO A 232 6.29 -0.80 -15.81
CA PRO A 232 6.61 -1.90 -16.70
C PRO A 232 6.88 -1.44 -18.13
N ALA A 233 7.96 -1.95 -18.72
CA ALA A 233 8.26 -1.73 -20.13
C ALA A 233 7.20 -2.43 -20.99
N GLY A 234 6.56 -1.68 -21.87
CA GLY A 234 5.71 -2.21 -22.93
C GLY A 234 6.43 -2.26 -24.28
N PRO A 235 5.73 -2.65 -25.35
CA PRO A 235 6.26 -2.60 -26.71
C PRO A 235 6.69 -1.18 -27.10
N GLY A 236 7.65 -1.10 -28.03
CA GLY A 236 8.06 0.18 -28.60
C GLY A 236 6.99 0.74 -29.55
N LEU A 237 6.82 2.05 -29.53
CA LEU A 237 6.10 2.81 -30.56
C LEU A 237 7.03 2.99 -31.77
N THR A 238 7.28 1.88 -32.45
CA THR A 238 8.08 1.81 -33.69
C THR A 238 7.23 1.21 -34.80
N ALA A 239 7.58 1.51 -36.04
CA ALA A 239 6.88 0.96 -37.19
C ALA A 239 7.04 -0.56 -37.25
N LEU A 240 5.97 -1.25 -37.64
CA LEU A 240 6.05 -2.69 -37.87
C LEU A 240 7.06 -3.00 -38.98
N ASP A 241 7.90 -4.01 -38.78
CA ASP A 241 8.73 -4.55 -39.85
C ASP A 241 7.86 -5.43 -40.78
N VAL A 242 7.76 -5.05 -42.05
CA VAL A 242 6.91 -5.74 -43.03
C VAL A 242 7.82 -6.56 -43.93
N GLU A 243 7.71 -7.88 -43.86
CA GLU A 243 8.51 -8.78 -44.68
C GLU A 243 8.29 -8.52 -46.17
N GLY A 244 9.38 -8.36 -46.94
CA GLY A 244 9.33 -8.05 -48.36
C GLY A 244 8.96 -6.59 -48.68
N ARG A 245 9.07 -5.65 -47.73
CA ARG A 245 8.81 -4.22 -47.97
C ARG A 245 9.49 -3.73 -49.26
N GLY A 246 8.72 -3.00 -50.07
CA GLY A 246 9.15 -2.46 -51.35
C GLY A 246 9.11 -3.43 -52.54
N GLU A 247 8.94 -4.73 -52.31
CA GLU A 247 8.70 -5.70 -53.39
C GLU A 247 7.37 -5.42 -54.11
N ASP A 248 7.29 -5.86 -55.37
CA ASP A 248 6.11 -5.61 -56.21
C ASP A 248 4.90 -6.39 -55.68
N GLY A 249 3.82 -5.66 -55.40
CA GLY A 249 2.54 -6.20 -54.96
C GLY A 249 1.57 -6.46 -56.11
N PRO A 250 0.38 -7.04 -55.83
CA PRO A 250 -0.67 -7.20 -56.82
C PRO A 250 -1.21 -5.83 -57.29
N ARG A 251 -1.80 -5.78 -58.48
CA ARG A 251 -2.50 -4.57 -58.92
C ARG A 251 -3.82 -4.43 -58.14
N VAL A 252 -3.95 -3.37 -57.34
CA VAL A 252 -5.15 -3.05 -56.54
C VAL A 252 -5.71 -1.71 -57.00
N GLY A 253 -7.03 -1.61 -57.21
CA GLY A 253 -7.64 -0.36 -57.71
C GLY A 253 -7.13 0.11 -59.08
N GLY A 254 -6.52 -0.80 -59.86
CA GLY A 254 -5.91 -0.47 -61.16
C GLY A 254 -4.50 0.15 -61.08
N VAL A 255 -3.91 0.25 -59.89
CA VAL A 255 -2.58 0.79 -59.65
C VAL A 255 -1.62 -0.33 -59.23
N ASP A 256 -0.38 -0.29 -59.72
CA ASP A 256 0.68 -1.21 -59.29
C ASP A 256 1.09 -0.83 -57.86
N THR A 257 1.06 -1.81 -56.95
CA THR A 257 1.30 -1.59 -55.52
C THR A 257 2.65 -2.17 -55.09
N ARG A 258 3.08 -1.84 -53.88
CA ARG A 258 4.26 -2.41 -53.23
C ARG A 258 3.92 -2.91 -51.84
N ILE A 259 4.57 -3.99 -51.43
CA ILE A 259 4.46 -4.49 -50.05
C ILE A 259 4.96 -3.40 -49.09
N GLY A 260 4.23 -3.20 -47.99
CA GLY A 260 4.45 -2.13 -47.02
C GLY A 260 3.65 -0.85 -47.25
N GLN A 261 2.91 -0.75 -48.37
CA GLN A 261 1.97 0.36 -48.57
C GLN A 261 0.76 0.25 -47.65
N VAL A 262 0.28 1.41 -47.18
CA VAL A 262 -0.90 1.52 -46.31
C VAL A 262 -2.09 1.98 -47.14
N PHE A 263 -3.22 1.34 -46.91
CA PHE A 263 -4.49 1.60 -47.58
C PHE A 263 -5.55 1.97 -46.56
N THR A 264 -6.53 2.77 -46.97
CA THR A 264 -7.69 3.11 -46.15
C THR A 264 -8.97 2.87 -46.90
N VAL A 265 -10.01 2.44 -46.19
CA VAL A 265 -11.37 2.45 -46.69
C VAL A 265 -12.11 3.54 -45.92
N PRO A 266 -12.61 4.59 -46.61
CA PRO A 266 -13.28 5.69 -45.94
C PRO A 266 -14.50 5.19 -45.17
N ALA A 267 -14.72 5.77 -44.01
CA ALA A 267 -15.90 5.48 -43.21
C ALA A 267 -17.18 5.83 -43.98
N ASN A 268 -18.19 4.95 -43.90
CA ASN A 268 -19.58 5.35 -44.19
C ASN A 268 -20.02 6.39 -43.14
N GLU A 269 -21.17 7.07 -43.32
CA GLU A 269 -21.68 8.19 -42.48
C GLU A 269 -21.76 7.94 -40.95
N SER A 270 -21.40 6.75 -40.44
CA SER A 270 -21.35 6.42 -39.01
C SER A 270 -20.19 5.48 -38.61
N GLY A 271 -19.19 5.30 -39.49
CA GLY A 271 -18.05 4.39 -39.25
C GLY A 271 -16.76 5.09 -38.84
N SER A 272 -15.78 4.32 -38.38
CA SER A 272 -14.37 4.72 -38.31
C SER A 272 -13.67 4.33 -39.61
N GLU A 273 -12.68 5.12 -40.04
CA GLU A 273 -11.78 4.73 -41.13
C GLU A 273 -11.05 3.44 -40.72
N GLN A 274 -10.96 2.48 -41.65
CA GLN A 274 -10.24 1.23 -41.42
C GLN A 274 -8.97 1.21 -42.27
N PHE A 275 -7.84 1.03 -41.60
CA PHE A 275 -6.54 0.91 -42.23
C PHE A 275 -6.21 -0.55 -42.57
N TYR A 276 -5.44 -0.71 -43.64
CA TYR A 276 -4.88 -1.98 -44.09
C TYR A 276 -3.42 -1.78 -44.51
N VAL A 277 -2.58 -2.78 -44.28
CA VAL A 277 -1.20 -2.82 -44.79
C VAL A 277 -1.12 -3.94 -45.82
N LEU A 278 -0.48 -3.68 -46.95
CA LEU A 278 -0.20 -4.73 -47.93
C LEU A 278 1.02 -5.55 -47.49
N THR A 279 0.80 -6.81 -47.15
CA THR A 279 1.83 -7.82 -46.85
C THR A 279 2.01 -8.76 -48.05
N GLY A 280 2.92 -9.74 -47.94
CA GLY A 280 3.05 -10.81 -48.93
C GLY A 280 1.79 -11.67 -49.10
N ASP A 281 0.94 -11.74 -48.07
CA ASP A 281 -0.30 -12.54 -48.05
C ASP A 281 -1.55 -11.74 -48.47
N GLY A 282 -1.46 -10.42 -48.59
CA GLY A 282 -2.52 -9.54 -49.07
C GLY A 282 -2.71 -8.29 -48.21
N LEU A 283 -3.88 -7.67 -48.31
CA LEU A 283 -4.27 -6.52 -47.51
C LEU A 283 -4.72 -6.99 -46.12
N THR A 284 -3.88 -6.76 -45.12
CA THR A 284 -4.12 -7.15 -43.73
C THR A 284 -4.67 -5.97 -42.94
N PRO A 285 -5.80 -6.09 -42.22
CA PRO A 285 -6.32 -5.01 -41.39
C PRO A 285 -5.31 -4.59 -40.32
N THR A 286 -5.20 -3.29 -40.06
CA THR A 286 -4.33 -2.75 -39.00
C THR A 286 -5.03 -1.66 -38.21
N ASP A 287 -4.52 -1.37 -37.02
CA ASP A 287 -4.97 -0.23 -36.22
C ASP A 287 -4.35 1.12 -36.68
N PRO A 288 -4.99 2.26 -36.37
CA PRO A 288 -4.49 3.59 -36.69
C PRO A 288 -3.08 3.92 -36.16
N THR A 289 -2.66 3.36 -35.04
CA THR A 289 -1.32 3.62 -34.48
C THR A 289 -0.25 3.00 -35.35
N HIS A 290 -0.39 1.71 -35.71
CA HIS A 290 0.54 1.03 -36.60
C HIS A 290 0.55 1.65 -37.99
N ALA A 291 -0.61 2.01 -38.53
CA ALA A 291 -0.72 2.67 -39.83
C ALA A 291 0.09 3.99 -39.85
N ARG A 292 -0.07 4.83 -38.81
CA ARG A 292 0.68 6.09 -38.70
C ARG A 292 2.17 5.87 -38.55
N LEU A 293 2.59 4.96 -37.67
CA LEU A 293 4.01 4.63 -37.49
C LEU A 293 4.64 4.15 -38.81
N LEU A 294 3.95 3.29 -39.57
CA LEU A 294 4.41 2.84 -40.88
C LEU A 294 4.54 3.99 -41.89
N LEU A 295 3.53 4.85 -41.99
CA LEU A 295 3.53 6.00 -42.90
C LEU A 295 4.63 7.03 -42.55
N GLY A 296 4.92 7.21 -41.27
CA GLY A 296 5.98 8.11 -40.81
C GLY A 296 7.40 7.57 -40.98
N HIS A 297 7.55 6.25 -41.19
CA HIS A 297 8.85 5.61 -41.17
C HIS A 297 9.66 5.87 -42.46
N PRO A 298 10.93 6.31 -42.37
CA PRO A 298 11.75 6.64 -43.55
C PRO A 298 11.92 5.49 -44.55
N LEU A 299 12.17 4.26 -44.06
CA LEU A 299 12.27 3.08 -44.94
C LEU A 299 10.96 2.77 -45.68
N THR A 300 9.79 3.03 -45.08
CA THR A 300 8.51 2.85 -45.78
C THR A 300 8.39 3.84 -46.93
N ALA A 301 8.72 5.11 -46.67
CA ALA A 301 8.72 6.14 -47.70
C ALA A 301 9.68 5.79 -48.85
N GLU A 302 10.90 5.32 -48.54
CA GLU A 302 11.93 4.95 -49.52
C GLU A 302 11.52 3.71 -50.35
N GLU A 303 11.22 2.61 -49.69
CA GLU A 303 11.06 1.30 -50.34
C GLU A 303 9.67 1.09 -50.94
N ALA A 304 8.61 1.49 -50.21
CA ALA A 304 7.22 1.25 -50.62
C ALA A 304 6.59 2.42 -51.38
N TYR A 305 7.09 3.65 -51.19
CA TYR A 305 6.59 4.88 -51.82
C TYR A 305 7.61 5.56 -52.75
N GLY A 306 8.77 4.93 -53.00
CA GLY A 306 9.76 5.42 -53.97
C GLY A 306 10.44 6.73 -53.56
N GLY A 307 10.55 6.99 -52.25
CA GLY A 307 11.11 8.21 -51.67
C GLY A 307 10.15 9.40 -51.64
N GLY A 308 8.89 9.21 -52.03
CA GLY A 308 7.83 10.22 -51.91
C GLY A 308 7.23 10.30 -50.50
N GLU A 309 6.34 11.27 -50.29
CA GLU A 309 5.53 11.34 -49.09
C GLU A 309 4.62 10.11 -49.02
N ALA A 310 4.68 9.37 -47.90
CA ALA A 310 3.86 8.20 -47.69
C ALA A 310 2.49 8.64 -47.17
N GLU A 311 1.48 8.49 -48.03
CA GLU A 311 0.08 8.75 -47.69
C GLU A 311 -0.74 7.45 -47.81
N PRO A 312 -1.83 7.31 -47.03
CA PRO A 312 -2.72 6.17 -47.16
C PRO A 312 -3.42 6.20 -48.53
N ILE A 313 -3.42 5.07 -49.22
CA ILE A 313 -4.07 4.93 -50.53
C ILE A 313 -5.54 4.55 -50.32
N GLU A 314 -6.46 5.40 -50.75
CA GLU A 314 -7.89 5.12 -50.62
C GLU A 314 -8.37 4.00 -51.55
N LEU A 315 -9.17 3.07 -51.01
CA LEU A 315 -9.81 2.00 -51.76
C LEU A 315 -11.32 1.97 -51.50
N THR A 316 -12.07 1.56 -52.52
CA THR A 316 -13.44 1.11 -52.32
C THR A 316 -13.47 -0.33 -51.79
N VAL A 317 -14.57 -0.69 -51.13
CA VAL A 317 -14.80 -2.06 -50.64
C VAL A 317 -14.68 -3.12 -51.75
N ASN A 318 -15.05 -2.77 -52.99
CA ASN A 318 -14.96 -3.69 -54.13
C ASN A 318 -13.53 -3.91 -54.61
N GLU A 319 -12.66 -2.92 -54.46
CA GLU A 319 -11.23 -3.01 -54.80
C GLU A 319 -10.44 -3.71 -53.71
N LEU A 320 -10.82 -3.52 -52.44
CA LEU A 320 -10.20 -4.18 -51.29
C LEU A 320 -10.49 -5.68 -51.23
N ARG A 321 -11.77 -6.08 -51.33
CA ARG A 321 -12.25 -7.46 -51.02
C ARG A 321 -11.50 -8.58 -51.77
N PRO A 322 -11.13 -8.46 -53.06
CA PRO A 322 -10.41 -9.52 -53.77
C PRO A 322 -8.98 -9.75 -53.28
N HIS A 323 -8.42 -8.82 -52.50
CA HIS A 323 -7.01 -8.79 -52.10
C HIS A 323 -6.82 -8.88 -50.58
N LEU A 324 -7.89 -9.10 -49.80
CA LEU A 324 -7.80 -9.28 -48.35
C LEU A 324 -6.95 -10.50 -47.99
N SER A 325 -6.06 -10.35 -47.01
CA SER A 325 -5.34 -11.48 -46.44
C SER A 325 -6.28 -12.42 -45.69
N GLY A 326 -5.91 -13.70 -45.60
CA GLY A 326 -6.56 -14.67 -44.71
C GLY A 326 -6.06 -14.60 -43.26
N GLU A 327 -5.05 -13.76 -43.00
CA GLU A 327 -4.43 -13.58 -41.69
C GLU A 327 -5.28 -12.70 -40.76
N ASP A 328 -5.01 -12.83 -39.46
CA ASP A 328 -5.59 -11.98 -38.43
C ASP A 328 -5.12 -10.52 -38.58
N ALA A 329 -5.89 -9.59 -38.00
CA ALA A 329 -5.53 -8.18 -38.02
C ALA A 329 -4.17 -7.96 -37.31
N ILE A 330 -3.34 -7.10 -37.89
CA ILE A 330 -2.12 -6.62 -37.27
C ILE A 330 -2.54 -5.61 -36.19
N THR A 331 -2.59 -6.10 -34.96
CA THR A 331 -2.78 -5.29 -33.77
C THR A 331 -1.64 -5.55 -32.80
N GLY A 332 -1.11 -4.49 -32.19
CA GLY A 332 0.00 -4.63 -31.26
C GLY A 332 -0.48 -5.03 -29.87
N ASP A 333 -0.01 -6.16 -29.35
CA ASP A 333 -0.21 -6.55 -27.96
C ASP A 333 0.42 -5.50 -27.04
N GLY A 334 -0.42 -4.68 -26.39
CA GLY A 334 0.02 -3.63 -25.47
C GLY A 334 0.31 -2.26 -26.10
N LEU A 335 0.06 -2.07 -27.40
CA LEU A 335 0.04 -0.75 -28.04
C LEU A 335 -1.39 -0.20 -28.10
N PRO A 336 -1.57 1.14 -28.03
CA PRO A 336 -2.88 1.74 -28.17
C PRO A 336 -3.38 1.59 -29.61
N ALA A 337 -4.61 1.12 -29.82
CA ALA A 337 -5.17 0.99 -31.17
C ALA A 337 -5.26 2.34 -31.91
N THR A 338 -5.52 3.43 -31.18
CA THR A 338 -5.47 4.79 -31.70
C THR A 338 -4.50 5.59 -30.83
N PRO A 339 -3.65 6.48 -31.39
CA PRO A 339 -2.75 7.30 -30.61
C PRO A 339 -3.54 8.05 -29.53
N PRO A 340 -3.25 7.83 -28.24
CA PRO A 340 -4.02 8.44 -27.17
C PRO A 340 -3.84 9.96 -27.18
N PRO A 341 -4.88 10.73 -26.80
CA PRO A 341 -4.69 12.14 -26.48
C PRO A 341 -3.66 12.28 -25.35
N LEU A 342 -2.85 13.35 -25.41
CA LEU A 342 -1.84 13.60 -24.40
C LEU A 342 -2.36 14.54 -23.32
N THR A 343 -2.16 14.17 -22.06
CA THR A 343 -2.30 15.06 -20.92
C THR A 343 -0.98 15.78 -20.67
N ASP A 344 -0.99 17.11 -20.70
CA ASP A 344 0.15 17.94 -20.30
C ASP A 344 0.15 18.13 -18.77
N PRO A 345 1.19 17.69 -18.05
CA PRO A 345 1.32 17.91 -16.61
C PRO A 345 1.33 19.38 -16.19
N GLN A 346 1.66 20.33 -17.08
CA GLN A 346 1.71 21.78 -16.77
C GLN A 346 2.54 22.12 -15.51
N GLY A 347 3.63 21.38 -15.27
CA GLY A 347 4.49 21.53 -14.09
C GLY A 347 3.98 20.83 -12.83
N ALA A 348 2.87 20.09 -12.92
CA ALA A 348 2.47 19.14 -11.89
C ALA A 348 3.49 18.00 -11.80
N ALA A 349 3.59 17.42 -10.61
CA ALA A 349 4.33 16.20 -10.39
C ALA A 349 3.54 15.01 -10.95
N LEU A 350 4.23 14.14 -11.66
CA LEU A 350 3.65 12.91 -12.20
C LEU A 350 3.82 11.77 -11.19
N CYS A 351 2.72 11.11 -10.87
CA CYS A 351 2.66 10.00 -9.94
C CYS A 351 2.21 8.72 -10.64
N VAL A 352 2.87 7.62 -10.29
CA VAL A 352 2.49 6.25 -10.63
C VAL A 352 1.87 5.62 -9.40
N ILE A 353 0.70 5.02 -9.54
CA ILE A 353 -0.08 4.43 -8.46
C ILE A 353 -0.23 2.93 -8.70
N ASP A 354 0.16 2.11 -7.71
CA ASP A 354 -0.10 0.67 -7.66
C ASP A 354 -1.05 0.38 -6.49
N GLN A 355 -2.21 -0.20 -6.79
CA GLN A 355 -3.22 -0.57 -5.78
C GLN A 355 -3.19 -2.07 -5.43
N GLY A 356 -2.25 -2.84 -5.99
CA GLY A 356 -2.08 -4.27 -5.77
C GLY A 356 -3.02 -5.16 -6.60
N ASP A 357 -3.73 -4.60 -7.59
CA ASP A 357 -4.57 -5.33 -8.54
C ASP A 357 -3.83 -5.72 -9.84
N GLY A 358 -2.56 -5.31 -9.96
CA GLY A 358 -1.70 -5.58 -11.11
C GLY A 358 -1.79 -4.52 -12.22
N ALA A 359 -2.64 -3.51 -12.06
CA ALA A 359 -2.71 -2.36 -12.96
C ALA A 359 -2.02 -1.15 -12.31
N LEU A 360 -1.28 -0.38 -13.12
CA LEU A 360 -0.74 0.91 -12.68
C LEU A 360 -1.58 2.04 -13.23
N ALA A 361 -1.94 2.98 -12.36
CA ALA A 361 -2.63 4.22 -12.73
C ALA A 361 -1.66 5.40 -12.69
N LEU A 362 -1.98 6.45 -13.46
CA LEU A 362 -1.24 7.70 -13.47
C LEU A 362 -2.07 8.80 -12.80
N ALA A 363 -1.41 9.67 -12.06
CA ALA A 363 -2.02 10.86 -11.49
C ALA A 363 -1.08 12.06 -11.55
N LEU A 364 -1.66 13.26 -11.56
CA LEU A 364 -0.97 14.53 -11.49
C LEU A 364 -1.27 15.19 -10.15
N THR A 365 -0.24 15.68 -9.48
CA THR A 365 -0.37 16.38 -8.21
C THR A 365 0.46 17.65 -8.16
N SER A 366 0.09 18.60 -7.31
CA SER A 366 0.94 19.77 -7.08
C SER A 366 2.25 19.34 -6.43
N PRO A 367 3.42 19.82 -6.88
CA PRO A 367 4.69 19.58 -6.19
C PRO A 367 4.67 19.98 -4.71
N ALA A 368 3.85 20.96 -4.33
CA ALA A 368 3.71 21.40 -2.94
C ALA A 368 2.95 20.40 -2.05
N ASP A 369 2.18 19.49 -2.64
CA ASP A 369 1.44 18.44 -1.94
C ASP A 369 2.30 17.18 -1.75
N ILE A 370 3.49 17.12 -2.35
CA ILE A 370 4.46 16.06 -2.12
C ILE A 370 5.13 16.29 -0.76
N GLY A 371 4.76 15.44 0.20
CA GLY A 371 5.33 15.41 1.54
C GLY A 371 6.29 14.24 1.76
N GLY A 372 6.68 14.08 3.02
CA GLY A 372 7.51 12.97 3.47
C GLY A 372 8.80 13.41 4.14
N ARG A 373 9.56 12.42 4.61
CA ARG A 373 10.87 12.61 5.22
C ARG A 373 11.95 12.01 4.33
N ALA A 374 13.18 12.47 4.49
CA ALA A 374 14.32 11.90 3.77
C ALA A 374 14.37 10.37 3.94
N ALA A 375 14.46 9.64 2.83
CA ALA A 375 14.52 8.18 2.80
C ALA A 375 15.87 7.67 3.31
N ARG A 376 16.02 7.61 4.64
CA ARG A 376 17.25 7.17 5.28
C ARG A 376 17.07 5.78 5.89
N PRO A 377 18.08 4.90 5.79
CA PRO A 377 18.06 3.62 6.47
C PRO A 377 17.91 3.83 7.98
N THR A 378 17.08 3.00 8.59
CA THR A 378 16.99 2.90 10.05
C THR A 378 18.16 2.10 10.61
N VAL A 379 18.40 2.20 11.92
CA VAL A 379 19.49 1.47 12.58
C VAL A 379 19.30 -0.03 12.41
N GLY A 380 20.30 -0.73 11.88
CA GLY A 380 20.24 -2.17 11.57
C GLY A 380 19.65 -2.49 10.20
N SER A 381 19.27 -1.48 9.42
CA SER A 381 18.77 -1.65 8.05
C SER A 381 19.87 -1.37 7.02
N THR A 382 19.82 -2.14 5.93
CA THR A 382 20.56 -1.89 4.69
C THR A 382 19.85 -0.84 3.84
N ALA A 383 20.61 -0.07 3.07
CA ALA A 383 20.03 0.95 2.20
C ALA A 383 19.11 0.36 1.13
N ALA A 384 18.18 1.17 0.64
CA ALA A 384 17.38 0.81 -0.53
C ALA A 384 18.28 0.68 -1.76
N CYS A 385 17.87 -0.17 -2.72
CA CYS A 385 18.58 -0.29 -4.00
C CYS A 385 18.39 0.96 -4.85
N THR A 386 17.17 1.49 -4.87
CA THR A 386 16.80 2.72 -5.57
C THR A 386 16.07 3.63 -4.59
N ALA A 387 16.82 4.25 -3.68
CA ALA A 387 16.22 5.10 -2.66
C ALA A 387 15.48 6.30 -3.29
N PRO A 388 14.19 6.52 -2.99
CA PRO A 388 13.55 7.78 -3.30
C PRO A 388 14.16 8.89 -2.43
N ASP A 389 13.94 10.15 -2.77
CA ASP A 389 14.42 11.25 -1.94
C ASP A 389 13.57 11.38 -0.66
N LEU A 390 12.25 11.17 -0.80
CA LEU A 390 11.27 11.25 0.27
C LEU A 390 10.49 9.94 0.43
N ILE A 391 10.20 9.58 1.68
CA ILE A 391 9.26 8.53 2.04
C ILE A 391 8.20 9.12 2.96
N ASP A 392 6.93 8.88 2.65
CA ASP A 392 5.78 9.20 3.49
C ASP A 392 4.94 7.95 3.74
N ILE A 393 4.92 7.51 4.99
CA ILE A 393 4.07 6.40 5.43
C ILE A 393 3.40 6.88 6.72
N PRO A 394 2.07 7.07 6.75
CA PRO A 394 1.37 7.50 7.94
C PRO A 394 1.58 6.53 9.11
N SER A 395 1.49 7.05 10.35
CA SER A 395 1.76 6.21 11.52
C SER A 395 0.76 5.07 11.64
N GLY A 396 1.27 3.87 11.95
CA GLY A 396 0.48 2.65 12.02
C GLY A 396 0.06 2.07 10.66
N GLU A 397 0.45 2.69 9.55
CA GLU A 397 0.31 2.13 8.21
C GLU A 397 1.51 1.25 7.82
N GLY A 398 1.38 0.58 6.67
CA GLY A 398 2.20 -0.56 6.30
C GLY A 398 1.42 -1.86 6.40
N GLY A 399 2.13 -2.98 6.43
CA GLY A 399 1.52 -4.30 6.48
C GLY A 399 2.38 -5.37 5.83
N LEU A 400 1.86 -6.60 5.84
CA LEU A 400 2.48 -7.75 5.21
C LEU A 400 2.17 -7.75 3.71
N VAL A 401 3.20 -7.83 2.88
CA VAL A 401 3.08 -7.95 1.42
C VAL A 401 3.83 -9.17 0.91
N ARG A 402 3.46 -9.65 -0.29
CA ARG A 402 4.14 -10.74 -0.98
C ARG A 402 4.85 -10.20 -2.21
N ALA A 403 6.16 -10.45 -2.31
CA ALA A 403 6.93 -9.99 -3.46
C ALA A 403 6.58 -10.76 -4.74
N THR A 404 6.49 -10.05 -5.85
CA THR A 404 6.38 -10.61 -7.19
C THR A 404 7.47 -10.03 -8.11
N PRO A 405 8.13 -10.84 -8.96
CA PRO A 405 8.97 -10.33 -10.04
C PRO A 405 8.21 -9.31 -10.89
N ALA A 406 8.92 -8.29 -11.38
CA ALA A 406 8.40 -7.40 -12.40
C ALA A 406 7.99 -8.25 -13.63
N GLY A 407 6.76 -8.08 -14.14
CA GLY A 407 6.26 -8.86 -15.27
C GLY A 407 5.40 -10.10 -14.95
N GLY A 408 4.98 -10.29 -13.70
CA GLY A 408 3.77 -11.08 -13.41
C GLY A 408 3.94 -12.60 -13.33
N SER A 409 4.87 -13.10 -12.53
CA SER A 409 4.82 -14.50 -12.06
C SER A 409 5.17 -14.60 -10.60
N ALA A 410 4.17 -14.82 -9.75
CA ALA A 410 4.36 -14.96 -8.30
C ALA A 410 5.35 -16.10 -7.99
N LEU A 411 6.51 -15.75 -7.45
CA LEU A 411 7.36 -16.72 -6.76
C LEU A 411 6.63 -17.14 -5.48
N ARG A 412 6.63 -18.44 -5.16
CA ARG A 412 6.28 -18.88 -3.80
C ARG A 412 7.36 -18.37 -2.84
N GLY A 413 6.96 -17.62 -1.82
CA GLY A 413 7.67 -17.60 -0.54
C GLY A 413 8.67 -16.47 -0.30
N SER A 414 8.33 -15.22 -0.61
CA SER A 414 8.98 -14.09 0.08
C SER A 414 7.94 -13.08 0.55
N TYR A 415 7.78 -13.00 1.86
CA TYR A 415 6.94 -12.01 2.52
C TYR A 415 7.82 -10.88 3.03
N PHE A 416 7.27 -9.67 3.00
CA PHE A 416 7.91 -8.51 3.61
C PHE A 416 6.90 -7.79 4.48
N LEU A 417 7.32 -7.46 5.70
CA LEU A 417 6.58 -6.56 6.58
C LEU A 417 7.07 -5.13 6.33
N ILE A 418 6.17 -4.22 6.00
CA ILE A 418 6.48 -2.79 5.84
C ILE A 418 5.92 -2.05 7.04
N THR A 419 6.68 -1.08 7.57
CA THR A 419 6.27 -0.28 8.73
C THR A 419 6.28 1.21 8.41
N ASP A 420 5.60 2.01 9.24
CA ASP A 420 5.60 3.49 9.18
C ASP A 420 7.01 4.13 9.30
N THR A 421 7.98 3.35 9.79
CA THR A 421 9.41 3.71 9.74
C THR A 421 10.02 3.63 8.33
N GLY A 422 9.25 3.31 7.29
CA GLY A 422 9.71 3.38 5.91
C GLY A 422 10.77 2.32 5.61
N SER A 423 10.68 1.16 6.27
CA SER A 423 11.59 0.03 6.07
C SER A 423 10.77 -1.24 5.82
N LYS A 424 11.28 -2.09 4.94
CA LYS A 424 10.77 -3.46 4.70
C LYS A 424 11.60 -4.46 5.51
N TYR A 425 10.95 -5.45 6.10
CA TYR A 425 11.59 -6.50 6.89
C TYR A 425 11.23 -7.85 6.29
N PRO A 426 12.21 -8.68 5.88
CA PRO A 426 11.92 -9.99 5.32
C PRO A 426 11.26 -10.89 6.37
N VAL A 427 10.21 -11.60 5.96
CA VAL A 427 9.52 -12.60 6.77
C VAL A 427 9.68 -13.95 6.05
N PRO A 428 10.28 -14.97 6.69
CA PRO A 428 10.78 -16.15 5.99
C PRO A 428 9.66 -17.01 5.39
N ASP A 429 8.51 -17.08 6.06
CA ASP A 429 7.41 -17.96 5.68
C ASP A 429 6.06 -17.49 6.25
N ALA A 430 5.00 -18.20 5.85
CA ALA A 430 3.63 -17.95 6.29
C ALA A 430 3.44 -18.19 7.79
N ASP A 431 4.21 -19.08 8.40
CA ASP A 431 4.09 -19.39 9.83
C ASP A 431 4.63 -18.20 10.66
N ALA A 432 5.81 -17.67 10.30
CA ALA A 432 6.37 -16.47 10.92
C ALA A 432 5.45 -15.25 10.75
N ALA A 433 4.86 -15.08 9.57
CA ALA A 433 3.85 -14.04 9.34
C ALA A 433 2.61 -14.20 10.25
N GLY A 434 2.14 -15.44 10.45
CA GLY A 434 1.06 -15.77 11.36
C GLY A 434 1.39 -15.49 12.84
N MET A 435 2.63 -15.76 13.26
CA MET A 435 3.11 -15.41 14.61
C MET A 435 3.11 -13.90 14.87
N LEU A 436 3.44 -13.10 13.84
CA LEU A 436 3.35 -11.64 13.86
C LEU A 436 1.90 -11.11 13.83
N GLY A 437 0.91 -11.98 13.65
CA GLY A 437 -0.52 -11.65 13.66
C GLY A 437 -1.13 -11.34 12.28
N TYR A 438 -0.38 -11.54 11.18
CA TYR A 438 -0.87 -11.28 9.82
C TYR A 438 -1.41 -12.55 9.17
N THR A 439 -2.39 -12.40 8.28
CA THR A 439 -2.93 -13.50 7.45
C THR A 439 -2.14 -13.57 6.13
N PRO A 440 -1.28 -14.58 5.90
CA PRO A 440 -0.38 -14.61 4.73
C PRO A 440 -1.12 -14.74 3.39
N GLY A 441 -2.35 -15.30 3.42
CA GLY A 441 -3.21 -15.43 2.24
C GLY A 441 -3.87 -14.12 1.80
N GLU A 442 -3.96 -13.13 2.70
CA GLU A 442 -4.53 -11.81 2.43
C GLU A 442 -3.45 -10.78 2.05
N ALA A 443 -2.16 -11.15 2.12
CA ALA A 443 -1.05 -10.29 1.76
C ALA A 443 -1.13 -9.92 0.26
N PRO A 444 -1.23 -8.63 -0.09
CA PRO A 444 -1.25 -8.19 -1.48
C PRO A 444 0.07 -8.50 -2.17
N ALA A 445 -0.01 -8.75 -3.48
CA ALA A 445 1.16 -8.88 -4.31
C ALA A 445 1.74 -7.50 -4.61
N VAL A 446 3.04 -7.33 -4.44
CA VAL A 446 3.75 -6.08 -4.72
C VAL A 446 4.97 -6.39 -5.55
N SER A 447 5.22 -5.58 -6.58
CA SER A 447 6.39 -5.76 -7.43
C SER A 447 7.70 -5.58 -6.64
N THR A 448 8.70 -6.38 -7.00
CA THR A 448 10.06 -6.25 -6.46
C THR A 448 10.65 -4.86 -6.70
N ALA A 449 10.30 -4.20 -7.81
CA ALA A 449 10.72 -2.83 -8.11
C ALA A 449 10.22 -1.83 -7.05
N LEU A 450 8.96 -1.91 -6.62
CA LEU A 450 8.42 -1.05 -5.56
C LEU A 450 9.05 -1.36 -4.20
N LEU A 451 9.28 -2.64 -3.90
CA LEU A 451 9.95 -3.04 -2.67
C LEU A 451 11.39 -2.49 -2.61
N ASP A 452 12.09 -2.42 -3.74
CA ASP A 452 13.49 -1.99 -3.81
C ASP A 452 13.68 -0.47 -3.58
N LEU A 453 12.59 0.29 -3.48
CA LEU A 453 12.54 1.67 -3.01
C LEU A 453 12.70 1.79 -1.48
N LEU A 454 12.47 0.72 -0.72
CA LEU A 454 12.53 0.73 0.73
C LEU A 454 13.86 0.15 1.27
N PRO A 455 14.46 0.78 2.29
CA PRO A 455 15.51 0.16 3.11
C PRO A 455 15.08 -1.20 3.66
N THR A 456 16.02 -2.16 3.72
CA THR A 456 15.75 -3.52 4.19
C THR A 456 16.31 -3.74 5.58
N GLY A 457 15.42 -3.97 6.56
CA GLY A 457 15.77 -4.33 7.93
C GLY A 457 16.20 -5.80 8.09
N PRO A 458 16.45 -6.25 9.33
CA PRO A 458 16.82 -7.64 9.60
C PRO A 458 15.69 -8.63 9.26
N ASP A 459 16.06 -9.89 9.02
CA ASP A 459 15.14 -11.00 8.82
C ASP A 459 14.34 -11.24 10.11
N LEU A 460 13.01 -11.34 9.99
CA LEU A 460 12.10 -11.56 11.11
C LEU A 460 11.86 -13.05 11.33
N THR A 461 12.88 -13.75 11.81
CA THR A 461 12.81 -15.20 12.07
C THR A 461 12.61 -15.50 13.57
N PRO A 462 11.85 -16.56 13.94
CA PRO A 462 11.77 -17.01 15.32
C PRO A 462 13.13 -17.39 15.92
N GLN A 463 14.05 -17.89 15.09
CA GLN A 463 15.40 -18.26 15.50
C GLN A 463 16.20 -17.03 15.94
N ASP A 464 16.23 -15.97 15.13
CA ASP A 464 16.95 -14.73 15.45
C ASP A 464 16.31 -14.01 16.65
N ALA A 465 14.99 -14.13 16.82
CA ALA A 465 14.30 -13.60 17.99
C ALA A 465 14.73 -14.29 19.31
N ALA A 466 15.12 -15.57 19.26
CA ALA A 466 15.52 -16.34 20.43
C ALA A 466 16.99 -16.12 20.83
N GLU A 467 17.77 -15.41 20.01
CA GLU A 467 19.16 -15.10 20.31
C GLU A 467 19.27 -14.00 21.38
N PRO A 468 20.34 -14.00 22.20
CA PRO A 468 20.65 -12.89 23.09
C PRO A 468 20.80 -11.61 22.28
N ALA A 469 20.20 -10.52 22.76
CA ALA A 469 20.28 -9.22 22.12
C ALA A 469 21.76 -8.75 22.07
N GLY A 470 22.39 -8.99 20.92
CA GLY A 470 23.79 -8.67 20.65
C GLY A 470 23.98 -7.29 20.03
N ALA A 471 25.23 -6.94 19.73
CA ALA A 471 25.54 -5.75 18.93
C ALA A 471 24.94 -5.87 17.52
N LEU A 472 24.51 -4.74 16.95
CA LEU A 472 24.01 -4.67 15.58
C LEU A 472 25.04 -5.31 14.63
N ALA A 473 24.59 -6.22 13.77
CA ALA A 473 25.40 -6.61 12.62
C ALA A 473 25.72 -5.36 11.80
N GLU A 474 26.94 -5.26 11.25
CA GLU A 474 27.24 -4.17 10.33
C GLU A 474 26.25 -4.21 9.14
N PRO A 475 25.75 -3.06 8.68
CA PRO A 475 24.81 -3.03 7.56
C PRO A 475 25.44 -3.74 6.35
N GLY A 476 24.79 -4.79 5.86
CA GLY A 476 25.19 -5.48 4.65
C GLY A 476 25.00 -4.62 3.39
N GLU A 477 25.59 -5.06 2.28
CA GLU A 477 25.28 -4.48 0.97
C GLU A 477 23.82 -4.78 0.57
N PRO A 478 23.13 -3.85 -0.12
CA PRO A 478 21.75 -4.04 -0.53
C PRO A 478 21.62 -5.25 -1.48
N ARG A 479 20.71 -6.17 -1.16
CA ARG A 479 20.37 -7.32 -2.00
C ARG A 479 19.19 -6.97 -2.90
N CYS A 480 19.48 -6.47 -4.10
CA CYS A 480 18.45 -6.03 -5.05
C CYS A 480 17.71 -7.23 -5.68
N LEU A 481 16.39 -7.18 -5.65
CA LEU A 481 15.51 -8.26 -6.12
C LEU A 481 15.21 -8.13 -7.61
N SER A 482 15.44 -6.95 -8.20
CA SER A 482 15.11 -6.60 -9.58
C SER A 482 16.23 -6.86 -10.62
N GLN A 483 17.15 -7.80 -10.40
CA GLN A 483 18.18 -8.15 -11.40
C GLN A 483 17.77 -9.31 -12.30
#